data_AF-A0A955VH66-F1
#
_entry.id   AF-A0A955VH66-F1
#
_cell.length_a   1.000
_cell.length_b   1.000
_cell.length_c   1.000
_cell.angle_alpha   90.00
_cell.angle_beta   90.00
_cell.angle_gamma   90.00
#
_symmetry.space_group_name_H-M   'P 1'
#
loop_
_entity.id
_entity.type
_entity.pdbx_description
1 polymer ?
#
loop_
_entity_poly.entity_id
_entity_poly.type
_entity_poly.pdbx_seq_one_letter_code
_entity_poly.pdbx_strand_id
1 'polypeptide(L)' 'MTVKQLLDGRYYARCNAAPQGIAQKHAETRDAALEGVRLEIQYQLEYCPCSSVAADYVELIVTE' A
#
# COMPACT_ATOMS: atom_id res chain seq x y z
N MET A 1 1.09 -5.97 -6.19
CA MET A 1 0.21 -5.58 -5.07
C MET A 1 -1.11 -6.31 -5.22
N THR A 2 -1.76 -6.71 -4.12
CA THR A 2 -3.07 -7.37 -4.17
C THR A 2 -4.15 -6.51 -3.52
N VAL A 3 -5.38 -6.58 -4.06
CA VAL A 3 -6.57 -5.99 -3.47
C VAL A 3 -7.71 -7.01 -3.48
N LYS A 4 -8.44 -7.16 -2.38
CA LYS A 4 -9.52 -8.13 -2.23
C LYS A 4 -10.69 -7.54 -1.49
N GLN A 5 -11.91 -7.91 -1.87
CA GLN A 5 -13.09 -7.62 -1.06
C GLN A 5 -13.23 -8.67 0.05
N LEU A 6 -13.51 -8.21 1.26
CA LEU A 6 -13.72 -9.02 2.46
C LEU A 6 -15.19 -9.38 2.63
N LEU A 7 -15.47 -10.35 3.50
CA LEU A 7 -16.84 -10.83 3.79
C LEU A 7 -17.74 -9.76 4.41
N ASP A 8 -17.15 -8.74 5.06
CA ASP A 8 -17.86 -7.60 5.63
C ASP A 8 -18.13 -6.48 4.61
N GLY A 9 -17.79 -6.69 3.33
CA GLY A 9 -17.98 -5.74 2.25
C GLY A 9 -16.81 -4.75 2.06
N ARG A 10 -15.87 -4.69 2.99
CA ARG A 10 -14.69 -3.80 2.92
C ARG A 10 -13.65 -4.32 1.94
N TYR A 11 -12.73 -3.45 1.55
CA TYR A 11 -11.59 -3.78 0.71
C TYR A 11 -10.30 -3.85 1.53
N TYR A 12 -9.52 -4.89 1.29
CA TYR A 12 -8.18 -5.09 1.82
C TYR A 12 -7.16 -4.94 0.70
N ALA A 13 -6.25 -3.98 0.82
CA ALA A 13 -5.12 -3.79 -0.08
C ALA A 13 -3.81 -4.15 0.65
N ARG A 14 -2.91 -4.86 -0.05
CA ARG A 14 -1.63 -5.32 0.50
C ARG A 14 -0.51 -5.20 -0.53
N CYS A 15 0.60 -4.59 -0.13
CA CYS A 15 1.86 -4.54 -0.86
C CYS A 15 2.97 -5.19 -0.02
N ASN A 16 3.52 -6.31 -0.51
CA ASN A 16 4.64 -7.01 0.11
C ASN A 16 6.01 -6.45 -0.30
N ALA A 17 6.04 -5.53 -1.25
CA ALA A 17 7.25 -4.90 -1.78
C ALA A 17 7.45 -3.48 -1.22
N ALA A 18 6.80 -3.15 -0.11
CA ALA A 18 6.98 -1.84 0.50
C ALA A 18 8.39 -1.74 1.12
N PRO A 19 9.01 -0.56 1.18
CA PRO A 19 10.38 -0.38 1.67
C PRO A 19 10.61 -0.92 3.09
N GLN A 20 9.57 -0.88 3.95
CA GLN A 20 9.62 -1.38 5.32
C GLN A 20 8.95 -2.76 5.49
N GLY A 21 8.79 -3.50 4.39
CA GLY A 21 8.16 -4.81 4.37
C GLY A 21 6.73 -4.78 3.82
N ILE A 22 5.75 -5.11 4.66
CA ILE A 22 4.35 -5.25 4.23
C ILE A 22 3.58 -3.97 4.56
N ALA A 23 3.13 -3.24 3.54
CA ALA A 23 2.13 -2.18 3.68
C ALA A 23 0.73 -2.75 3.41
N GLN A 24 -0.22 -2.49 4.29
CA GLN A 24 -1.59 -2.98 4.14
C GLN A 24 -2.62 -2.01 4.72
N LYS A 25 -3.78 -1.90 4.08
CA LYS A 25 -4.91 -1.08 4.54
C LYS A 25 -6.26 -1.74 4.25
N HIS A 26 -7.22 -1.40 5.11
CA HIS A 26 -8.63 -1.75 5.00
C HIS A 26 -9.42 -0.46 4.76
N ALA A 27 -10.40 -0.49 3.85
CA ALA A 27 -11.30 0.65 3.64
C ALA A 27 -12.67 0.20 3.10
N GLU A 28 -13.67 1.08 3.20
CA GLU A 28 -15.02 0.82 2.68
C GLU A 28 -15.07 0.74 1.14
N THR A 29 -14.10 1.36 0.45
CA THR A 29 -14.00 1.33 -1.02
C THR A 29 -12.64 0.83 -1.48
N ARG A 30 -12.60 0.27 -2.69
CA ARG A 30 -11.36 -0.20 -3.33
C ARG A 30 -10.31 0.91 -3.42
N ASP A 31 -10.73 2.08 -3.91
CA ASP A 31 -9.81 3.20 -4.12
C ASP A 31 -9.25 3.74 -2.80
N ALA A 32 -10.07 3.80 -1.74
CA ALA A 32 -9.61 4.21 -0.42
C ALA A 32 -8.58 3.21 0.16
N ALA A 33 -8.76 1.91 -0.08
CA ALA A 33 -7.80 0.90 0.37
C ALA A 33 -6.46 1.03 -0.38
N LEU A 34 -6.52 1.24 -1.70
CA LEU A 34 -5.34 1.44 -2.54
C LEU A 34 -4.59 2.72 -2.20
N GLU A 35 -5.30 3.85 -2.09
CA GLU A 35 -4.71 5.13 -1.73
C GLU A 35 -4.08 5.08 -0.33
N GLY A 36 -4.73 4.39 0.62
CA GLY A 36 -4.17 4.18 1.94
C GLY A 36 -2.85 3.42 1.92
N VAL A 37 -2.70 2.38 1.08
CA VAL A 37 -1.42 1.67 0.89
C VAL A 37 -0.40 2.57 0.21
N ARG A 38 -0.82 3.38 -0.78
CA ARG A 38 0.07 4.32 -1.48
C ARG A 38 0.67 5.36 -0.52
N LEU A 39 -0.17 5.95 0.32
CA LEU A 39 0.25 6.93 1.34
C LEU A 39 1.18 6.31 2.39
N GLU A 40 0.90 5.08 2.82
CA GLU A 40 1.76 4.35 3.74
C GLU A 40 3.16 4.11 3.14
N ILE A 41 3.23 3.67 1.87
CA ILE A 41 4.51 3.49 1.16
C ILE A 41 5.23 4.83 1.01
N GLN A 42 4.51 5.90 0.64
CA GLN A 42 5.08 7.23 0.52
C GLN A 42 5.65 7.72 1.85
N TYR A 43 4.92 7.53 2.95
CA TYR A 43 5.41 7.85 4.29
C TYR A 43 6.68 7.07 4.65
N GLN A 44 6.75 5.78 4.30
CA GLN A 44 7.95 4.95 4.52
C GLN A 44 9.16 5.43 3.72
N LEU A 45 8.96 5.92 2.50
CA LEU A 45 10.01 6.49 1.65
C LEU A 45 10.50 7.84 2.17
N GLU A 46 9.57 8.73 2.50
CA GLU A 46 9.89 10.11 2.89
C GLU A 46 10.40 10.23 4.33
N TYR A 47 9.90 9.40 5.25
CA TYR A 47 10.08 9.60 6.68
C TYR A 47 10.71 8.40 7.42
N CYS A 48 10.92 7.21 6.83
CA CYS A 48 11.74 6.21 7.53
C CYS A 48 13.24 6.49 7.35
N PRO A 49 14.00 6.74 8.42
CA PRO A 49 15.45 6.87 8.35
C PRO A 49 16.17 5.58 7.92
N CYS A 50 15.42 4.48 7.84
CA CYS A 50 15.90 3.13 7.61
C CYS A 50 15.71 2.64 6.16
N SER A 51 14.99 3.38 5.31
CA SER A 51 14.58 2.89 4.00
C SER A 51 15.69 2.91 2.96
N SER A 52 16.71 3.78 3.06
CA SER A 52 17.82 3.93 2.07
C SER A 52 17.36 3.91 0.59
N VAL A 53 16.10 4.19 0.31
CA VAL A 53 15.51 4.11 -1.02
C VAL A 53 15.25 5.54 -1.46
N ALA A 54 15.97 5.95 -2.51
CA ALA A 54 15.73 7.21 -3.19
C ALA A 54 14.30 7.24 -3.75
N ALA A 55 13.67 8.42 -3.69
CA ALA A 55 12.31 8.65 -4.14
C ALA A 55 12.20 8.56 -5.68
N ASP A 56 12.28 7.35 -6.22
CA ASP A 56 11.79 7.04 -7.55
C ASP A 56 10.36 6.50 -7.46
N TYR A 57 9.52 7.04 -8.33
CA TYR A 57 8.06 6.97 -8.32
C TYR A 57 7.51 5.55 -8.10
N VAL A 58 6.64 5.38 -7.11
CA VAL A 58 6.02 4.07 -6.81
C VAL A 58 4.93 3.77 -7.84
N GLU A 59 5.22 2.90 -8.80
CA GLU A 59 4.20 2.32 -9.69
C GLU A 59 3.53 1.12 -9.02
N LEU A 60 2.25 1.27 -8.67
CA LEU A 60 1.45 0.22 -8.05
C LEU A 60 0.82 -0.70 -9.10
N ILE A 61 1.47 -1.83 -9.40
CA ILE A 61 0.88 -2.88 -10.24
C ILE A 61 -0.10 -3.71 -9.39
N VAL A 62 -1.39 -3.61 -9.71
CA VAL A 62 -2.47 -4.31 -9.00
C VAL A 62 -2.77 -5.64 -9.69
N THR A 63 -2.74 -6.73 -8.95
CA THR A 63 -3.21 -8.06 -9.39
C THR A 63 -4.48 -8.42 -8.61
N GLU A 64 -5.54 -8.80 -9.32
CA GLU A 64 -6.84 -9.23 -8.77
C GLU A 64 -6.81 -10.68 -8.28
#